data_AF-A0A519H3I9-F1
#
_entry.id   AF-A0A519H3I9-F1
#
_cell.length_a   1.000
_cell.length_b   1.000
_cell.length_c   1.000
_cell.angle_alpha   90.00
_cell.angle_beta   90.00
_cell.angle_gamma   90.00
#
_symmetry.space_group_name_H-M   'P 1'
#
loop_
_entity.id
_entity.type
_entity.pdbx_description
1 polymer ?
#
loop_
_entity_poly.entity_id
_entity_poly.type
_entity_poly.pdbx_seq_one_letter_code
_entity_poly.pdbx_strand_id
1 'polypeptide(L)'
;MSRRSTAALRALTIAGLLAASAAVFAAGADLGQAQKQATNWTAIGMFGLFVVGTLFITKWAAAKTKSAADFYTAGGGITGFQNGLAIAGDYMSAASFLGISAAVMASGYDGLIYSIGFLVGWPVITFLMAERLRNLGKFTFADVAA
;
A
#
# COMPACT_ATOMS: atom_id res chain seq x y z
N MET A 1 13.22 -6.67 -39.62
CA MET A 1 14.13 -5.52 -39.42
C MET A 1 13.70 -4.61 -38.24
N SER A 2 13.30 -5.16 -37.07
CA SER A 2 12.63 -4.38 -35.99
C SER A 2 13.28 -4.49 -34.58
N ARG A 3 14.10 -5.52 -34.30
CA ARG A 3 14.66 -5.78 -32.95
C ARG A 3 15.76 -4.82 -32.48
N ARG A 4 16.43 -4.09 -33.38
CA ARG A 4 17.51 -3.16 -33.01
C ARG A 4 16.99 -1.85 -32.42
N SER A 5 15.82 -1.38 -32.86
CA SER A 5 15.20 -0.14 -32.39
C SER A 5 14.71 -0.25 -30.93
N THR A 6 14.12 -1.39 -30.56
CA THR A 6 13.64 -1.62 -29.19
C THR A 6 14.78 -1.80 -28.18
N ALA A 7 15.91 -2.39 -28.59
CA ALA A 7 17.10 -2.48 -27.74
C ALA A 7 17.74 -1.11 -27.49
N ALA A 8 17.81 -0.26 -28.53
CA ALA A 8 18.31 1.11 -28.40
C ALA A 8 17.39 1.99 -27.53
N LEU A 9 16.07 1.85 -27.69
CA LEU A 9 15.09 2.56 -26.85
C LEU A 9 15.22 2.15 -25.38
N ARG A 10 15.38 0.85 -25.11
CA ARG A 10 15.59 0.31 -23.76
C ARG A 10 16.92 0.76 -23.16
N ALA A 11 17.99 0.82 -23.96
CA ALA A 11 19.27 1.32 -23.50
C ALA A 11 19.23 2.81 -23.15
N LEU A 12 18.50 3.61 -23.93
CA LEU A 12 18.28 5.03 -23.67
C LEU A 12 17.42 5.28 -22.44
N THR A 13 16.36 4.48 -22.22
CA THR A 13 15.55 4.61 -21.00
C THR A 13 16.33 4.18 -19.76
N ILE A 14 17.13 3.12 -19.85
CA ILE A 14 18.01 2.68 -18.74
C ILE A 14 19.08 3.74 -18.46
N ALA A 15 19.73 4.29 -19.49
CA ALA A 15 20.73 5.36 -19.32
C ALA A 15 20.11 6.64 -18.75
N GLY A 16 18.89 7.00 -19.18
CA GLY A 16 18.14 8.14 -18.63
C GLY A 16 17.76 7.94 -17.17
N LEU A 17 17.30 6.74 -16.79
CA LEU A 17 17.00 6.39 -15.40
C LEU A 17 18.26 6.37 -14.53
N LEU A 18 19.38 5.87 -15.05
CA LEU A 18 20.67 5.88 -14.36
C LEU A 18 21.19 7.31 -14.17
N ALA A 19 21.10 8.16 -15.20
CA ALA A 19 21.50 9.57 -15.10
C ALA A 19 20.62 10.36 -14.14
N ALA A 20 19.31 10.12 -14.13
CA ALA A 20 18.40 10.72 -13.15
C ALA A 20 18.70 10.25 -11.72
N SER A 21 19.02 8.95 -11.53
CA SER A 21 19.44 8.43 -10.23
C SER A 21 20.78 9.01 -9.77
N ALA A 22 21.73 9.23 -10.69
CA ALA A 22 23.00 9.87 -10.39
C ALA A 22 22.83 11.35 -10.03
N ALA A 23 21.90 12.07 -10.68
CA ALA A 23 21.57 13.44 -10.33
C ALA A 23 20.90 13.55 -8.95
N VAL A 24 20.07 12.57 -8.56
CA VAL A 24 19.49 12.49 -7.21
C VAL A 24 20.55 12.16 -6.15
N PHE A 25 21.54 11.33 -6.47
CA PHE A 25 22.68 11.06 -5.58
C PHE A 25 23.69 12.22 -5.49
N ALA A 26 23.82 13.02 -6.55
CA ALA A 26 24.73 14.17 -6.62
C ALA A 26 24.11 15.46 -6.06
N ALA A 27 22.78 15.57 -6.07
CA ALA A 27 22.04 16.51 -5.24
C ALA A 27 22.14 16.01 -3.80
N GLY A 28 23.30 16.20 -3.18
CA GLY A 28 23.45 16.06 -1.74
C GLY A 28 22.35 16.87 -1.09
N ALA A 29 21.38 16.19 -0.47
CA ALA A 29 20.37 16.88 0.30
C ALA A 29 21.14 17.73 1.32
N ASP A 30 20.94 19.05 1.29
CA ASP A 30 21.51 19.97 2.28
C ASP A 30 20.79 19.75 3.61
N LEU A 31 21.02 18.55 4.15
CA LEU A 31 20.60 18.11 5.47
C LEU A 31 21.70 18.61 6.40
N GLY A 32 21.66 19.91 6.69
CA GLY A 32 22.59 20.55 7.63
C GLY A 32 22.81 19.66 8.85
N GLN A 33 24.07 19.46 9.25
CA GLN A 33 24.52 18.60 10.37
C GLN A 33 23.49 17.54 10.82
N ALA A 34 23.15 16.59 9.93
CA ALA A 34 22.32 15.46 10.29
C ALA A 34 23.07 14.62 11.32
N GLN A 35 22.83 14.93 12.59
CA GLN A 35 23.43 14.26 13.72
C GLN A 35 23.02 12.79 13.64
N LYS A 36 23.99 11.89 13.44
CA LYS A 36 23.74 10.46 13.31
C LYS A 36 23.01 9.98 14.57
N GLN A 37 21.70 9.78 14.46
CA GLN A 37 20.85 9.31 15.54
C GLN A 37 21.43 8.00 16.07
N ALA A 38 21.66 7.91 17.38
CA ALA A 38 22.10 6.67 18.00
C ALA A 38 21.09 5.56 17.72
N THR A 39 21.58 4.34 17.47
CA THR A 39 20.73 3.20 17.13
C THR A 39 19.72 2.94 18.25
N ASN A 40 18.43 3.12 17.94
CA ASN A 40 17.37 2.90 18.89
C ASN A 40 16.98 1.41 18.92
N TRP A 41 17.64 0.66 19.80
CA TRP A 41 17.39 -0.77 19.99
C TRP A 41 15.96 -1.09 20.43
N THR A 42 15.32 -0.20 21.19
CA THR A 42 13.92 -0.35 21.61
C THR A 42 12.99 -0.33 20.39
N ALA A 43 13.16 0.64 19.49
CA ALA A 43 12.36 0.74 18.27
C ALA A 43 12.55 -0.48 17.35
N ILE A 44 13.80 -0.93 17.19
CA ILE A 44 14.12 -2.14 16.41
C ILE A 44 13.46 -3.37 17.03
N GLY A 45 13.52 -3.53 18.35
CA GLY A 45 12.88 -4.62 19.07
C GLY A 45 11.36 -4.64 18.89
N MET A 46 10.70 -3.48 19.03
CA MET A 46 9.25 -3.35 18.82
C MET A 46 8.85 -3.66 17.38
N PHE A 47 9.59 -3.15 16.39
CA PHE A 47 9.36 -3.43 14.98
C PHE A 47 9.54 -4.93 14.68
N GLY A 48 10.62 -5.54 15.16
CA GLY A 48 10.88 -6.97 15.00
C GLY A 48 9.78 -7.84 15.60
N LEU A 49 9.33 -7.53 16.82
CA LEU A 49 8.22 -8.23 17.47
C LEU A 49 6.92 -8.11 16.67
N PHE A 50 6.61 -6.91 16.18
CA PHE A 50 5.43 -6.68 15.34
C PHE A 50 5.46 -7.50 14.05
N VAL A 51 6.60 -7.52 13.35
CA VAL A 51 6.79 -8.29 12.10
C VAL A 51 6.67 -9.79 12.34
N VAL A 52 7.36 -10.31 13.37
CA VAL A 52 7.29 -11.75 13.69
C VAL A 52 5.87 -12.14 14.10
N GLY A 53 5.19 -11.30 14.88
CA GLY A 53 3.80 -11.51 15.29
C GLY A 53 2.84 -11.56 14.10
N THR A 54 2.94 -10.59 13.18
CA THR A 54 2.10 -10.58 11.96
C THR A 54 2.38 -11.80 11.08
N LEU A 55 3.64 -12.14 10.82
CA LEU A 55 3.98 -13.32 10.03
C LEU A 55 3.50 -14.64 10.66
N PHE A 56 3.59 -14.75 11.99
CA PHE A 56 3.07 -15.91 12.70
C PHE A 56 1.55 -16.05 12.53
N ILE A 57 0.80 -14.95 12.73
CA ILE A 57 -0.66 -14.93 12.55
C ILE A 57 -1.03 -15.28 11.10
N THR A 58 -0.34 -14.69 10.11
CA THR A 58 -0.60 -14.97 8.69
C THR A 58 -0.34 -16.43 8.35
N LYS A 59 0.78 -17.02 8.82
CA LYS A 59 1.10 -18.43 8.59
C LYS A 59 0.07 -19.35 9.26
N TRP A 60 -0.34 -19.04 10.49
CA TRP A 60 -1.35 -19.79 11.21
C TRP A 60 -2.72 -19.74 10.53
N ALA A 61 -3.12 -18.56 10.03
CA ALA A 61 -4.37 -18.39 9.29
C ALA A 61 -4.32 -19.14 7.95
N ALA A 62 -3.22 -19.01 7.20
CA ALA A 62 -3.03 -19.68 5.91
C ALA A 62 -3.09 -21.23 6.05
N ALA A 63 -2.60 -21.78 7.15
CA ALA A 63 -2.68 -23.23 7.41
C ALA A 63 -4.11 -23.76 7.60
N LYS A 64 -5.09 -22.88 7.86
CA LYS A 64 -6.51 -23.25 8.03
C LYS A 64 -7.33 -23.14 6.75
N THR A 65 -6.82 -22.46 5.73
CA THR A 65 -7.52 -22.25 4.46
C THR A 65 -7.42 -23.48 3.57
N LYS A 66 -8.58 -24.04 3.13
CA LYS A 66 -8.63 -25.29 2.32
C LYS A 66 -9.30 -25.13 0.95
N SER A 67 -10.14 -24.11 0.78
CA SER A 67 -10.85 -23.84 -0.48
C SER A 67 -10.69 -22.38 -0.93
N ALA A 68 -11.06 -22.09 -2.17
CA ALA A 68 -11.10 -20.71 -2.68
C ALA A 68 -12.09 -19.85 -1.90
N ALA A 69 -13.23 -20.40 -1.49
CA ALA A 69 -14.20 -19.70 -0.63
C ALA A 69 -13.58 -19.38 0.75
N ASP A 70 -12.82 -20.31 1.33
CA ASP A 70 -12.10 -20.04 2.59
C ASP A 70 -11.02 -18.97 2.41
N PHE A 71 -10.39 -18.88 1.24
CA PHE A 71 -9.35 -17.89 0.94
C PHE A 71 -9.94 -16.50 0.72
N TYR A 72 -11.01 -16.38 -0.07
CA TYR A 72 -11.58 -15.09 -0.47
C TYR A 72 -12.65 -14.55 0.47
N THR A 73 -13.43 -15.42 1.12
CA THR A 73 -14.55 -15.00 1.98
C THR A 73 -14.47 -15.55 3.39
N ALA A 74 -13.40 -16.28 3.74
CA ALA A 74 -13.26 -16.98 5.01
C ALA A 74 -14.48 -17.86 5.34
N GLY A 75 -15.08 -18.45 4.30
CA GLY A 75 -16.30 -19.27 4.41
C GLY A 75 -17.55 -18.50 4.86
N GLY A 76 -17.54 -17.16 4.81
CA GLY A 76 -18.65 -16.31 5.26
C GLY A 76 -18.72 -16.11 6.79
N GLY A 77 -17.71 -16.56 7.55
CA GLY A 77 -17.72 -16.54 9.01
C GLY A 77 -17.26 -15.23 9.67
N ILE A 78 -16.93 -14.18 8.90
CA ILE A 78 -16.43 -12.91 9.44
C ILE A 78 -17.59 -11.99 9.79
N THR A 79 -17.61 -11.48 11.03
CA THR A 79 -18.63 -10.52 11.48
C THR A 79 -18.46 -9.16 10.81
N GLY A 80 -19.53 -8.38 10.71
CA GLY A 80 -19.49 -7.04 10.11
C GLY A 80 -18.45 -6.11 10.77
N PHE A 81 -18.27 -6.20 12.08
CA PHE A 81 -17.27 -5.42 12.81
C PHE A 81 -15.83 -5.83 12.44
N GLN A 82 -15.54 -7.14 12.40
CA GLN A 82 -14.22 -7.64 12.00
C GLN A 82 -13.89 -7.24 10.55
N ASN A 83 -14.86 -7.35 9.65
CA ASN A 83 -14.69 -6.92 8.26
C ASN A 83 -14.46 -5.40 8.18
N GLY A 84 -15.24 -4.60 8.91
CA GLY A 84 -15.06 -3.15 8.97
C GLY A 84 -13.68 -2.74 9.50
N LEU A 85 -13.18 -3.42 10.54
CA LEU A 85 -11.85 -3.18 11.09
C LEU A 85 -10.75 -3.56 10.10
N ALA A 86 -10.91 -4.67 9.36
CA ALA A 86 -9.96 -5.08 8.34
C ALA A 86 -9.85 -4.03 7.21
N ILE A 87 -10.98 -3.57 6.67
CA ILE A 87 -10.98 -2.57 5.59
C ILE A 87 -10.43 -1.22 6.09
N ALA A 88 -10.78 -0.82 7.32
CA ALA A 88 -10.20 0.38 7.92
C ALA A 88 -8.67 0.26 8.09
N GLY A 89 -8.17 -0.92 8.46
CA GLY A 89 -6.73 -1.22 8.54
C GLY A 89 -6.03 -1.07 7.19
N ASP A 90 -6.61 -1.63 6.13
CA ASP A 90 -6.08 -1.51 4.76
C ASP A 90 -6.06 -0.04 4.29
N TYR A 91 -7.09 0.73 4.65
CA TYR A 91 -7.14 2.17 4.36
C TYR A 91 -6.01 2.95 5.04
N MET A 92 -5.62 2.58 6.27
CA MET A 92 -4.58 3.27 7.06
C MET A 92 -3.14 2.89 6.72
N SER A 93 -2.89 2.26 5.56
CA SER A 93 -1.56 1.82 5.15
C SER A 93 -0.47 2.91 5.22
N ALA A 94 0.81 2.49 5.26
CA ALA A 94 1.96 3.40 5.25
C ALA A 94 1.95 4.37 4.06
N ALA A 95 1.40 3.96 2.92
CA ALA A 95 1.23 4.82 1.75
C ALA A 95 0.26 5.98 2.04
N SER A 96 -0.85 5.72 2.74
CA SER A 96 -1.80 6.75 3.17
C SER A 96 -1.15 7.72 4.16
N PHE A 97 -0.42 7.21 5.16
CA PHE A 97 0.26 8.05 6.15
C PHE A 97 1.34 8.94 5.54
N LEU A 98 2.28 8.35 4.78
CA LEU A 98 3.37 9.09 4.16
C LEU A 98 2.88 9.97 3.01
N GLY A 99 1.90 9.50 2.24
CA GLY A 99 1.34 10.25 1.10
C GLY A 99 0.65 11.54 1.54
N ILE A 100 -0.21 11.47 2.56
CA ILE A 100 -0.86 12.66 3.11
C ILE A 100 0.15 13.57 3.80
N SER A 101 1.08 13.02 4.58
CA SER A 101 2.10 13.82 5.27
C SER A 101 2.99 14.57 4.27
N ALA A 102 3.36 13.92 3.15
CA ALA A 102 4.10 14.55 2.05
C ALA A 102 3.27 15.62 1.34
N ALA A 103 1.99 15.37 1.09
CA ALA A 103 1.08 16.36 0.49
C ALA A 103 0.95 17.61 1.37
N VAL A 104 0.74 17.43 2.68
CA VAL A 104 0.68 18.54 3.64
C VAL A 104 2.00 19.28 3.73
N MET A 105 3.14 18.58 3.69
CA MET A 105 4.45 19.22 3.66
C MET A 105 4.63 20.09 2.40
N ALA A 106 4.06 19.69 1.26
CA ALA A 106 4.21 20.40 -0.01
C ALA A 106 3.22 21.56 -0.18
N SER A 107 1.95 21.38 0.19
CA SER A 107 0.86 22.34 -0.06
C SER A 107 0.25 22.93 1.21
N GLY A 108 0.83 22.67 2.39
CA GLY A 108 0.35 23.19 3.66
C GLY A 108 -1.08 22.71 3.99
N TYR A 109 -1.89 23.62 4.52
CA TYR A 109 -3.27 23.34 4.94
C TYR A 109 -4.15 22.80 3.79
N ASP A 110 -3.91 23.25 2.55
CA ASP A 110 -4.67 22.80 1.39
C ASP A 110 -4.44 21.30 1.07
N GLY A 111 -3.33 20.71 1.55
CA GLY A 111 -3.09 19.27 1.46
C GLY A 111 -4.08 18.44 2.29
N LEU A 112 -4.67 19.03 3.34
CA LEU A 112 -5.67 18.36 4.18
C LEU A 112 -7.00 18.16 3.45
N ILE A 113 -7.33 19.01 2.47
CA ILE A 113 -8.55 18.85 1.67
C ILE A 113 -8.53 17.50 0.93
N TYR A 114 -7.37 17.11 0.37
CA TYR A 114 -7.20 15.80 -0.26
C TYR A 114 -7.38 14.65 0.73
N SER A 115 -6.91 14.84 1.97
CA SER A 115 -7.04 13.84 3.05
C SER A 115 -8.49 13.61 3.44
N ILE A 116 -9.25 14.69 3.61
CA ILE A 116 -10.67 14.65 3.98
C ILE A 116 -11.49 14.06 2.82
N GLY A 117 -11.23 14.50 1.58
CA GLY A 117 -11.91 13.96 0.41
C GLY A 117 -11.73 12.46 0.25
N PHE A 118 -10.49 11.96 0.42
CA PHE A 118 -10.20 10.53 0.35
C PHE A 118 -10.84 9.74 1.51
N LEU A 119 -10.81 10.29 2.72
CA LEU A 119 -11.42 9.68 3.92
C LEU A 119 -12.93 9.57 3.82
N VAL A 120 -13.61 10.63 3.37
CA VAL A 120 -15.08 10.65 3.25
C VAL A 120 -15.53 9.85 2.02
N GLY A 121 -14.75 9.83 0.95
CA GLY A 121 -15.06 9.08 -0.27
C GLY A 121 -15.05 7.56 -0.09
N TRP A 122 -14.14 7.02 0.74
CA TRP A 122 -13.99 5.57 0.90
C TRP A 122 -15.26 4.87 1.42
N PRO A 123 -15.92 5.31 2.53
CA PRO A 123 -17.16 4.71 2.99
C PRO A 123 -18.29 4.85 1.97
N VAL A 124 -18.39 5.99 1.28
CA VAL A 124 -19.42 6.23 0.26
C VAL A 124 -19.34 5.19 -0.84
N ILE A 125 -18.15 4.96 -1.41
CA ILE A 125 -17.95 3.93 -2.44
C ILE A 125 -18.17 2.53 -1.86
N THR A 126 -17.68 2.27 -0.65
CA THR A 126 -17.83 0.96 0.00
C THR A 126 -19.31 0.62 0.19
N PHE A 127 -20.14 1.53 0.67
CA PHE A 127 -21.57 1.28 0.86
C PHE A 127 -22.35 1.18 -0.46
N LEU A 128 -22.00 1.98 -1.47
CA LEU A 128 -22.69 1.97 -2.77
C LEU A 128 -22.33 0.74 -3.62
N MET A 129 -21.08 0.26 -3.53
CA MET A 129 -20.55 -0.76 -4.42
C MET A 129 -20.49 -2.15 -3.78
N ALA A 130 -20.23 -2.26 -2.47
CA ALA A 130 -19.99 -3.56 -1.84
C ALA A 130 -21.16 -4.51 -1.97
N GLU A 131 -22.41 -4.04 -1.83
CA GLU A 131 -23.59 -4.90 -1.97
C GLU A 131 -23.76 -5.42 -3.40
N ARG A 132 -23.59 -4.54 -4.40
CA ARG A 132 -23.68 -4.93 -5.82
C ARG A 132 -22.66 -5.99 -6.17
N LEU A 133 -21.39 -5.79 -5.78
CA LEU A 133 -20.32 -6.74 -6.04
C LEU A 133 -20.54 -8.08 -5.31
N ARG A 134 -21.02 -8.04 -4.06
CA ARG A 134 -21.34 -9.25 -3.28
C ARG A 134 -22.44 -10.09 -3.95
N ASN A 135 -23.44 -9.44 -4.54
CA ASN A 135 -24.57 -10.11 -5.17
C ASN A 135 -24.21 -10.81 -6.50
N LEU A 136 -23.05 -10.51 -7.09
CA LEU A 136 -22.57 -11.16 -8.32
C LEU A 136 -21.91 -12.53 -8.08
N GLY A 137 -21.61 -12.88 -6.82
CA GLY A 137 -21.11 -14.21 -6.45
C GLY A 137 -19.72 -14.56 -7.01
N LYS A 138 -18.97 -13.57 -7.52
CA LYS A 138 -17.59 -13.71 -8.00
C LYS A 138 -16.60 -13.25 -6.92
N PHE A 139 -15.39 -13.79 -6.94
CA PHE A 139 -14.37 -13.52 -5.91
C PHE A 139 -13.43 -12.37 -6.26
N THR A 140 -13.19 -12.10 -7.55
CA THR A 140 -12.29 -11.03 -7.99
C THR A 140 -13.02 -10.02 -8.86
N PHE A 141 -12.53 -8.77 -8.88
CA PHE A 141 -13.07 -7.73 -9.76
C PHE A 141 -12.90 -8.08 -11.24
N ALA A 142 -11.81 -8.78 -11.61
CA ALA A 142 -11.60 -9.26 -12.97
C ALA A 142 -12.71 -10.22 -13.41
N ASP A 143 -13.15 -11.11 -12.53
CA ASP A 143 -14.26 -12.04 -12.81
C ASP A 143 -15.63 -11.36 -12.89
N VAL A 144 -15.75 -10.15 -12.32
CA VAL A 144 -16.97 -9.32 -12.38
C VAL A 144 -17.02 -8.50 -13.67
N ALA A 145 -15.87 -8.07 -14.18
CA ALA A 145 -15.76 -7.22 -15.36
C ALA A 145 -15.67 -7.99 -16.68
N ALA A 146 -15.38 -9.29 -16.64
CA ALA A 146 -15.32 -10.19 -17.79
C ALA A 146 -16.71 -10.69 -18.21
#